data_AF-A0A0R1EZM1-F1
#
_entry.id   AF-A0A0R1EZM1-F1
#
_cell.length_a   1.000
_cell.length_b   1.000
_cell.length_c   1.000
_cell.angle_alpha   90.00
_cell.angle_beta   90.00
_cell.angle_gamma   90.00
#
_symmetry.space_group_name_H-M   'P 1'
#
loop_
_entity.id
_entity.type
_entity.pdbx_description
1 polymer ?
#
loop_
_entity_poly.entity_id
_entity_poly.type
_entity_poly.pdbx_seq_one_letter_code
_entity_poly.pdbx_strand_id
1 'polypeptide(L)'
;MGINTDLLHGYPVIDSHTGASSIPKYQASTFNSPALGTSRDYMYTRFGNPTIDALQEGLAKMTGAQFSFVFSSGMAAIANTIMLLNAGDQIIFPVEVYGGTGAFATKILPKYGIDVVFTAYDQLANIEQALTPKTKMIYVETPSNPLLKVTDIQPIVTLAKAHGILTVADNTFMTPLYQKPLALGCDVVIESLTKFINGHSDVVAGAVLTTIRLLPKNCRCFKKSSAAFSALKTHG
;
A
#
# COMPACT_ATOMS: atom_id res chain seq x y z
N MET A 1 -22.77 3.84 9.57
CA MET A 1 -22.49 3.02 10.76
C MET A 1 -21.36 3.67 11.54
N GLY A 2 -21.22 3.37 12.83
CA GLY A 2 -20.09 3.86 13.63
C GLY A 2 -18.83 3.02 13.41
N ILE A 3 -17.66 3.56 13.74
CA ILE A 3 -16.36 2.92 13.48
C ILE A 3 -16.22 1.52 14.11
N ASN A 4 -16.73 1.34 15.34
CA ASN A 4 -16.70 0.04 16.03
C ASN A 4 -17.57 -1.01 15.32
N THR A 5 -18.68 -0.58 14.72
CA THR A 5 -19.54 -1.45 13.91
C THR A 5 -18.86 -1.82 12.60
N ASP A 6 -18.22 -0.86 11.93
CA ASP A 6 -17.52 -1.11 10.67
C ASP A 6 -16.33 -2.07 10.85
N LEU A 7 -15.64 -2.02 11.99
CA LEU A 7 -14.56 -2.97 12.32
C LEU A 7 -15.03 -4.43 12.43
N LEU A 8 -16.28 -4.64 12.85
CA LEU A 8 -16.84 -5.98 13.05
C LEU A 8 -17.70 -6.45 11.87
N HIS A 9 -18.34 -5.54 11.14
CA HIS A 9 -19.40 -5.86 10.19
C HIS A 9 -19.34 -5.07 8.88
N GLY A 10 -18.36 -4.17 8.71
CA GLY A 10 -18.25 -3.28 7.55
C GLY A 10 -17.81 -3.97 6.25
N TYR A 11 -17.39 -5.23 6.35
CA TYR A 11 -16.89 -6.08 5.27
C TYR A 11 -17.39 -7.52 5.47
N PRO A 12 -17.25 -8.42 4.47
CA PRO A 12 -17.69 -9.79 4.61
C PRO A 12 -16.92 -10.51 5.73
N VAL A 13 -17.62 -10.77 6.84
CA VAL A 13 -17.13 -11.51 8.01
C VAL A 13 -17.91 -12.81 8.25
N ILE A 14 -18.94 -13.06 7.44
CA ILE A 14 -19.77 -14.27 7.49
C ILE A 14 -19.50 -15.10 6.25
N ASP A 15 -19.23 -16.39 6.43
CA ASP A 15 -19.15 -17.32 5.31
C ASP A 15 -20.55 -17.60 4.75
N SER A 16 -20.78 -17.17 3.50
CA SER A 16 -22.06 -17.39 2.80
C SER A 16 -22.40 -18.87 2.56
N HIS A 17 -21.42 -19.77 2.57
CA HIS A 17 -21.66 -21.19 2.31
C HIS A 17 -22.15 -21.93 3.56
N THR A 18 -21.48 -21.75 4.69
CA THR A 18 -21.75 -22.50 5.94
C THR A 18 -22.50 -21.68 7.00
N GLY A 19 -22.54 -20.36 6.87
CA GLY A 19 -23.08 -19.47 7.89
C GLY A 19 -22.11 -19.19 9.05
N ALA A 20 -20.84 -19.58 8.96
CA ALA A 20 -19.85 -19.34 10.00
C ALA A 20 -19.64 -17.83 10.23
N SER A 21 -19.64 -17.40 11.50
CA SER A 21 -19.43 -16.00 11.91
C SER A 21 -17.97 -15.54 11.90
N SER A 22 -17.07 -16.37 11.37
CA SER A 22 -15.66 -16.06 11.17
C SER A 22 -15.24 -16.59 9.81
N ILE A 23 -14.27 -15.93 9.19
CA ILE A 23 -13.78 -16.30 7.87
C ILE A 23 -13.04 -17.64 7.95
N PRO A 24 -13.46 -18.67 7.19
CA PRO A 24 -12.73 -19.93 7.13
C PRO A 24 -11.29 -19.70 6.67
N LYS A 25 -10.36 -20.43 7.29
CA LYS A 25 -8.95 -20.41 6.91
C LYS A 25 -8.70 -21.35 5.73
N TYR A 26 -8.56 -20.80 4.53
CA TYR A 26 -8.31 -21.56 3.31
C TYR A 26 -6.82 -21.90 3.16
N GLN A 27 -6.38 -22.99 3.80
CA GLN A 27 -5.06 -23.59 3.60
C GLN A 27 -5.02 -24.51 2.37
N ALA A 28 -5.28 -23.93 1.19
CA ALA A 28 -5.18 -24.62 -0.09
C ALA A 28 -4.19 -23.90 -1.01
N SER A 29 -3.44 -24.63 -1.83
CA SER A 29 -2.57 -24.04 -2.85
C SER A 29 -3.31 -23.78 -4.17
N THR A 30 -4.20 -24.69 -4.56
CA THR A 30 -5.00 -24.64 -5.79
C THR A 30 -6.47 -24.97 -5.50
N PHE A 31 -7.35 -24.56 -6.40
CA PHE A 31 -8.79 -24.72 -6.30
C PHE A 31 -9.31 -25.49 -7.52
N ASN A 32 -10.28 -26.37 -7.30
CA ASN A 32 -10.81 -27.22 -8.37
C ASN A 32 -11.46 -26.37 -9.49
N SER A 33 -11.10 -26.68 -10.74
CA SER A 33 -11.68 -26.08 -11.95
C SER A 33 -12.44 -27.16 -12.73
N PRO A 34 -13.76 -27.01 -12.95
CA PRO A 34 -14.57 -28.04 -13.59
C PRO A 34 -14.20 -28.28 -15.06
N ALA A 35 -13.61 -27.29 -15.74
CA ALA A 35 -13.05 -27.47 -17.08
C ALA A 35 -11.87 -26.52 -17.32
N LEU A 36 -11.08 -26.80 -18.36
CA LEU A 36 -10.06 -25.88 -18.86
C LEU A 36 -10.73 -24.62 -19.42
N GLY A 37 -10.22 -23.44 -19.04
CA GLY A 37 -10.74 -22.15 -19.50
C GLY A 37 -11.96 -21.61 -18.74
N THR A 38 -12.52 -22.33 -17.76
CA THR A 38 -13.58 -21.78 -16.90
C THR A 38 -12.98 -20.80 -15.88
N SER A 39 -13.40 -19.54 -15.93
CA SER A 39 -12.99 -18.51 -14.98
C SER A 39 -13.69 -18.74 -13.64
N ARG A 40 -12.92 -19.02 -12.58
CA ARG A 40 -13.36 -18.87 -11.18
C ARG A 40 -12.63 -17.72 -10.52
N ASP A 41 -13.19 -17.23 -9.41
CA ASP A 41 -12.56 -16.18 -8.61
C ASP A 41 -11.24 -16.65 -7.97
N TYR A 42 -11.14 -17.96 -7.70
CA TYR A 42 -9.98 -18.61 -7.12
C TYR A 42 -9.55 -19.80 -7.97
N MET A 43 -8.26 -19.84 -8.35
CA MET A 43 -7.64 -20.94 -9.09
C MET A 43 -6.34 -21.40 -8.41
N TYR A 44 -5.58 -20.44 -7.87
CA TYR A 44 -4.31 -20.69 -7.22
C TYR A 44 -4.08 -19.60 -6.16
N THR A 45 -3.72 -19.97 -4.94
CA THR A 45 -3.69 -19.07 -3.76
C THR A 45 -2.80 -17.87 -3.96
N ARG A 46 -1.69 -18.02 -4.71
CA ARG A 46 -0.86 -16.86 -5.08
C ARG A 46 -1.71 -15.82 -5.82
N PHE A 47 -2.57 -16.20 -6.74
CA PHE A 47 -3.45 -15.29 -7.50
C PHE A 47 -4.76 -14.95 -6.80
N GLY A 48 -4.96 -15.35 -5.55
CA GLY A 48 -6.18 -15.07 -4.80
C GLY A 48 -6.52 -16.19 -3.83
N ASN A 49 -6.89 -15.81 -2.61
CA ASN A 49 -7.27 -16.72 -1.54
C ASN A 49 -8.43 -16.08 -0.76
N PRO A 50 -9.53 -16.80 -0.47
CA PRO A 50 -10.69 -16.19 0.18
C PRO A 50 -10.37 -15.58 1.56
N THR A 51 -9.48 -16.19 2.34
CA THR A 51 -9.06 -15.65 3.64
C THR A 51 -8.31 -14.32 3.48
N ILE A 52 -7.44 -14.21 2.47
CA ILE A 52 -6.69 -12.98 2.20
C ILE A 52 -7.60 -11.90 1.62
N ASP A 53 -8.55 -12.28 0.76
CA ASP A 53 -9.51 -11.34 0.18
C ASP A 53 -10.38 -10.69 1.25
N ALA A 54 -10.87 -11.46 2.23
CA ALA A 54 -11.65 -10.90 3.33
C ALA A 54 -10.85 -9.85 4.13
N LEU A 55 -9.56 -10.09 4.38
CA LEU A 55 -8.67 -9.10 5.01
C LEU A 55 -8.50 -7.86 4.13
N GLN A 56 -8.27 -8.03 2.83
CA GLN A 56 -8.14 -6.92 1.88
C GLN A 56 -9.39 -6.06 1.84
N GLU A 57 -10.58 -6.68 1.83
CA GLU A 57 -11.88 -5.99 1.84
C GLU A 57 -12.10 -5.22 3.14
N GLY A 58 -11.76 -5.81 4.29
CA GLY A 58 -11.80 -5.11 5.58
C GLY A 58 -10.87 -3.89 5.60
N LEU A 59 -9.63 -4.03 5.15
CA LEU A 59 -8.70 -2.91 5.05
C LEU A 59 -9.19 -1.84 4.07
N ALA A 60 -9.71 -2.23 2.91
CA ALA A 60 -10.27 -1.29 1.93
C ALA A 60 -11.45 -0.51 2.52
N LYS A 61 -12.36 -1.18 3.22
CA LYS A 61 -13.49 -0.56 3.90
C LYS A 61 -13.03 0.48 4.92
N MET A 62 -12.07 0.13 5.77
CA MET A 62 -11.60 1.01 6.86
C MET A 62 -10.86 2.25 6.34
N THR A 63 -10.20 2.13 5.19
CA THR A 63 -9.33 3.16 4.64
C THR A 63 -9.99 3.98 3.55
N GLY A 64 -11.14 3.53 3.04
CA GLY A 64 -11.80 4.10 1.87
C GLY A 64 -11.08 3.78 0.55
N ALA A 65 -10.18 2.80 0.54
CA ALA A 65 -9.45 2.39 -0.65
C ALA A 65 -10.36 1.65 -1.64
N GLN A 66 -10.09 1.83 -2.93
CA GLN A 66 -10.74 1.03 -3.98
C GLN A 66 -10.04 -0.32 -4.18
N PHE A 67 -8.73 -0.36 -3.93
CA PHE A 67 -7.90 -1.55 -4.05
C PHE A 67 -7.06 -1.72 -2.78
N SER A 68 -6.93 -2.97 -2.35
CA SER A 68 -6.16 -3.37 -1.18
C SER A 68 -5.37 -4.64 -1.52
N PHE A 69 -4.10 -4.65 -1.16
CA PHE A 69 -3.17 -5.74 -1.43
C PHE A 69 -2.43 -6.09 -0.15
N VAL A 70 -2.46 -7.37 0.23
CA VAL A 70 -1.76 -7.87 1.43
C VAL A 70 -0.46 -8.57 1.03
N PHE A 71 0.58 -8.30 1.81
CA PHE A 71 1.94 -8.79 1.61
C PHE A 71 2.44 -9.53 2.85
N SER A 72 3.50 -10.33 2.65
CA SER A 72 4.15 -11.09 3.71
C SER A 72 4.85 -10.25 4.79
N SER A 73 5.04 -8.95 4.56
CA SER A 73 5.56 -7.99 5.55
C SER A 73 5.32 -6.55 5.13
N GLY A 74 5.44 -5.60 6.07
CA GLY A 74 5.47 -4.17 5.76
C GLY A 74 6.58 -3.81 4.77
N MET A 75 7.78 -4.41 4.89
CA MET A 75 8.86 -4.18 3.93
C MET A 75 8.55 -4.71 2.53
N ALA A 76 7.80 -5.82 2.42
CA ALA A 76 7.33 -6.29 1.13
C ALA A 76 6.32 -5.32 0.50
N ALA A 77 5.41 -4.74 1.29
CA ALA A 77 4.50 -3.68 0.82
C ALA A 77 5.25 -2.42 0.36
N ILE A 78 6.24 -1.96 1.14
CA ILE A 78 7.12 -0.83 0.81
C ILE A 78 7.89 -1.09 -0.47
N ALA A 79 8.60 -2.22 -0.56
CA ALA A 79 9.43 -2.56 -1.70
C ALA A 79 8.59 -2.64 -2.98
N ASN A 80 7.44 -3.34 -2.94
CA ASN A 80 6.58 -3.46 -4.12
C ASN A 80 5.99 -2.12 -4.55
N THR A 81 5.64 -1.23 -3.61
CA THR A 81 5.19 0.12 -3.95
C THR A 81 6.31 0.93 -4.61
N ILE A 82 7.52 0.92 -4.06
CA ILE A 82 8.64 1.70 -4.62
C ILE A 82 9.08 1.16 -5.99
N MET A 83 8.96 -0.16 -6.23
CA MET A 83 9.23 -0.77 -7.53
C MET A 83 8.21 -0.39 -8.63
N LEU A 84 7.24 0.49 -8.34
CA LEU A 84 6.53 1.24 -9.38
C LEU A 84 7.46 2.15 -10.20
N LEU A 85 8.55 2.61 -9.59
CA LEU A 85 9.54 3.47 -10.23
C LEU A 85 10.38 2.68 -11.24
N ASN A 86 10.88 3.38 -12.25
CA ASN A 86 11.81 2.86 -13.24
C ASN A 86 13.23 3.34 -12.95
N ALA A 87 14.21 2.69 -13.58
CA ALA A 87 15.58 3.21 -13.61
C ALA A 87 15.59 4.62 -14.21
N GLY A 88 16.26 5.55 -13.54
CA GLY A 88 16.31 6.98 -13.86
C GLY A 88 15.28 7.83 -13.12
N ASP A 89 14.27 7.23 -12.48
CA ASP A 89 13.31 7.95 -11.64
C ASP A 89 13.92 8.32 -10.28
N GLN A 90 13.36 9.36 -9.66
CA GLN A 90 13.74 9.82 -8.34
C GLN A 90 12.58 9.71 -7.34
N ILE A 91 12.92 9.32 -6.10
CA ILE A 91 12.04 9.31 -4.94
C ILE A 91 12.56 10.23 -3.84
N ILE A 92 11.64 10.94 -3.19
CA ILE A 92 11.92 11.81 -2.04
C ILE A 92 11.37 11.16 -0.77
N PHE A 93 12.19 11.07 0.26
CA PHE A 93 11.82 10.62 1.61
C PHE A 93 12.00 11.75 2.64
N PRO A 94 11.29 11.72 3.77
CA PRO A 94 11.67 12.49 4.93
C PRO A 94 13.02 11.99 5.45
N VAL A 95 13.83 12.90 6.00
CA VAL A 95 15.08 12.55 6.71
C VAL A 95 14.88 11.49 7.80
N GLU A 96 13.71 11.49 8.43
CA GLU A 96 13.32 10.55 9.47
C GLU A 96 12.26 9.59 8.93
N VAL A 97 12.75 8.56 8.23
CA VAL A 97 11.93 7.42 7.82
C VAL A 97 12.31 6.20 8.67
N TYR A 98 11.40 5.24 8.80
CA TYR A 98 11.69 3.95 9.41
C TYR A 98 13.04 3.38 8.91
N GLY A 99 13.90 2.95 9.84
CA GLY A 99 15.27 2.54 9.52
C GLY A 99 15.39 1.42 8.48
N GLY A 100 14.40 0.50 8.40
CA GLY A 100 14.34 -0.51 7.35
C GLY A 100 14.09 0.09 5.97
N THR A 101 13.19 1.08 5.88
CA THR A 101 12.95 1.87 4.65
C THR A 101 14.19 2.66 4.27
N GLY A 102 14.84 3.33 5.24
CA GLY A 102 16.09 4.06 5.00
C GLY A 102 17.22 3.16 4.50
N ALA A 103 17.38 1.96 5.08
CA ALA A 103 18.37 0.99 4.63
C ALA A 103 18.06 0.45 3.23
N PHE A 104 16.80 0.17 2.91
CA PHE A 104 16.37 -0.24 1.58
C PHE A 104 16.64 0.86 0.55
N ALA A 105 16.24 2.09 0.88
CA ALA A 105 16.42 3.26 0.03
C ALA A 105 17.89 3.56 -0.26
N THR A 106 18.77 3.49 0.74
CA THR A 106 20.20 3.83 0.56
C THR A 106 21.03 2.68 -0.02
N LYS A 107 20.72 1.42 0.30
CA LYS A 107 21.59 0.28 -0.06
C LYS A 107 21.12 -0.52 -1.26
N ILE A 108 19.82 -0.44 -1.61
CA ILE A 108 19.21 -1.29 -2.63
C ILE A 108 18.74 -0.48 -3.84
N LEU A 109 17.94 0.57 -3.65
CA LEU A 109 17.37 1.35 -4.76
C LEU A 109 18.40 1.90 -5.77
N PRO A 110 19.58 2.41 -5.37
CA PRO A 110 20.57 2.92 -6.32
C PRO A 110 21.11 1.83 -7.26
N LYS A 111 21.12 0.56 -6.83
CA LYS A 111 21.54 -0.56 -7.68
C LYS A 111 20.57 -0.84 -8.83
N TYR A 112 19.33 -0.36 -8.70
CA TYR A 112 18.28 -0.42 -9.73
C TYR A 112 18.14 0.90 -10.50
N GLY A 113 19.07 1.84 -10.30
CA GLY A 113 19.07 3.13 -10.98
C GLY A 113 18.00 4.11 -10.49
N ILE A 114 17.45 3.90 -9.29
CA ILE A 114 16.49 4.83 -8.68
C ILE A 114 17.26 5.83 -7.83
N ASP A 115 17.11 7.12 -8.15
CA ASP A 115 17.72 8.23 -7.42
C ASP A 115 16.94 8.46 -6.10
N VAL A 116 17.65 8.55 -4.98
CA VAL A 116 17.04 8.70 -3.65
C VAL A 116 17.48 10.02 -3.03
N VAL A 117 16.50 10.84 -2.63
CA VAL A 117 16.74 12.10 -1.93
C VAL A 117 16.04 12.07 -0.57
N PHE A 118 16.76 12.49 0.47
CA PHE A 118 16.21 12.73 1.80
C PHE A 118 16.14 14.23 2.05
N THR A 119 14.99 14.72 2.48
CA THR A 119 14.80 16.14 2.80
C THR A 119 13.94 16.31 4.06
N ALA A 120 14.08 17.44 4.74
CA ALA A 120 13.28 17.76 5.91
C ALA A 120 11.85 18.15 5.49
N TYR A 121 10.84 17.62 6.18
CA TYR A 121 9.43 17.87 5.87
C TYR A 121 8.80 18.93 6.81
N ASP A 122 9.63 19.69 7.50
CA ASP A 122 9.25 20.82 8.35
C ASP A 122 8.76 22.04 7.56
N GLN A 123 9.24 22.19 6.31
CA GLN A 123 8.83 23.24 5.40
C GLN A 123 8.62 22.67 4.00
N LEU A 124 7.49 23.00 3.37
CA LEU A 124 7.17 22.53 2.00
C LEU A 124 8.25 22.92 0.98
N ALA A 125 8.87 24.09 1.15
CA ALA A 125 9.94 24.59 0.29
C ALA A 125 11.14 23.63 0.19
N ASN A 126 11.43 22.85 1.24
CA ASN A 126 12.51 21.86 1.23
C ASN A 126 12.21 20.68 0.30
N ILE A 127 10.92 20.35 0.13
CA ILE A 127 10.46 19.33 -0.82
C ILE A 127 10.47 19.91 -2.24
N GLU A 128 10.00 21.15 -2.41
CA GLU A 128 10.00 21.86 -3.70
C GLU A 128 11.41 21.96 -4.29
N GLN A 129 12.40 22.33 -3.48
CA GLN A 129 13.81 22.43 -3.91
C GLN A 129 14.43 21.07 -4.26
N ALA A 130 13.92 19.98 -3.69
CA ALA A 130 14.38 18.63 -3.98
C ALA A 130 13.77 18.04 -5.26
N LEU A 131 12.72 18.67 -5.83
CA LEU A 131 12.08 18.21 -7.05
C LEU A 131 13.02 18.33 -8.26
N THR A 132 12.94 17.33 -9.13
CA THR A 132 13.60 17.31 -10.44
C THR A 132 12.62 16.77 -11.49
N PRO A 133 12.89 16.90 -12.80
CA PRO A 133 12.07 16.26 -13.83
C PRO A 133 11.97 14.72 -13.68
N LYS A 134 12.92 14.12 -12.97
CA LYS A 134 12.96 12.68 -12.65
C LYS A 134 12.10 12.31 -11.45
N THR A 135 11.66 13.24 -10.62
CA THR A 135 10.86 12.91 -9.43
C THR A 135 9.54 12.29 -9.85
N LYS A 136 9.27 11.08 -9.36
CA LYS A 136 8.02 10.33 -9.63
C LYS A 136 7.33 9.85 -8.36
N MET A 137 7.98 9.93 -7.20
CA MET A 137 7.38 9.54 -5.93
C MET A 137 7.83 10.45 -4.77
N ILE A 138 6.90 10.82 -3.91
CA ILE A 138 7.15 11.43 -2.61
C ILE A 138 6.58 10.48 -1.55
N TYR A 139 7.44 10.04 -0.63
CA TYR A 139 7.10 9.14 0.46
C TYR A 139 6.90 9.95 1.74
N VAL A 140 5.79 9.75 2.44
CA VAL A 140 5.44 10.45 3.68
C VAL A 140 5.32 9.43 4.81
N GLU A 141 5.88 9.73 5.97
CA GLU A 141 5.68 8.98 7.21
C GLU A 141 5.34 10.00 8.31
N THR A 142 4.12 9.94 8.85
CA THR A 142 3.67 10.90 9.87
C THR A 142 2.68 10.26 10.84
N PRO A 143 2.97 10.28 12.16
CA PRO A 143 4.21 10.75 12.78
C PRO A 143 5.44 9.91 12.37
N SER A 144 6.62 10.54 12.29
CA SER A 144 7.88 9.84 11.95
C SER A 144 8.35 8.91 13.06
N ASN A 145 9.06 7.83 12.71
CA ASN A 145 9.84 7.06 13.68
C ASN A 145 11.32 7.51 13.68
N PRO A 146 11.96 7.75 14.85
CA PRO A 146 11.45 7.58 16.22
C PRO A 146 10.96 8.87 16.90
N LEU A 147 11.14 10.04 16.27
CA LEU A 147 10.93 11.34 16.92
C LEU A 147 9.49 11.86 16.89
N LEU A 148 8.58 11.13 16.25
CA LEU A 148 7.15 11.46 16.13
C LEU A 148 6.91 12.83 15.50
N LYS A 149 7.74 13.24 14.53
CA LYS A 149 7.51 14.49 13.81
C LYS A 149 6.26 14.37 12.96
N VAL A 150 5.40 15.37 13.09
CA VAL A 150 4.16 15.46 12.33
C VAL A 150 4.43 16.26 11.07
N THR A 151 4.05 15.69 9.93
CA THR A 151 4.08 16.35 8.62
C THR A 151 2.64 16.64 8.18
N ASP A 152 2.39 17.84 7.67
CA ASP A 152 1.12 18.15 7.00
C ASP A 152 1.09 17.50 5.60
N ILE A 153 0.17 16.55 5.42
CA ILE A 153 0.06 15.74 4.22
C ILE A 153 -0.52 16.54 3.04
N GLN A 154 -1.49 17.44 3.28
CA GLN A 154 -2.27 18.07 2.20
C GLN A 154 -1.43 19.01 1.31
N PRO A 155 -0.52 19.84 1.84
CA PRO A 155 0.38 20.65 1.02
C PRO A 155 1.29 19.80 0.12
N ILE A 156 1.82 18.69 0.65
CA ILE A 156 2.67 17.76 -0.10
C ILE A 156 1.89 17.12 -1.24
N VAL A 157 0.68 16.63 -0.96
CA VAL A 157 -0.22 16.06 -1.98
C VAL A 157 -0.52 17.09 -3.07
N THR A 158 -0.77 18.35 -2.70
CA THR A 158 -1.07 19.43 -3.65
C THR A 158 0.12 19.69 -4.57
N LEU A 159 1.32 19.79 -4.00
CA LEU A 159 2.58 19.95 -4.75
C LEU A 159 2.84 18.78 -5.69
N ALA A 160 2.68 17.54 -5.20
CA ALA A 160 2.90 16.33 -5.97
C ALA A 160 1.95 16.24 -7.17
N LYS A 161 0.66 16.52 -6.95
CA LYS A 161 -0.36 16.53 -8.02
C LYS A 161 -0.07 17.55 -9.11
N ALA A 162 0.41 18.74 -8.76
CA ALA A 162 0.79 19.76 -9.72
C ALA A 162 1.91 19.31 -10.68
N HIS A 163 2.70 18.31 -10.28
CA HIS A 163 3.82 17.76 -11.05
C HIS A 163 3.58 16.33 -11.56
N GLY A 164 2.39 15.76 -11.34
CA GLY A 164 2.09 14.37 -11.71
C GLY A 164 2.94 13.34 -10.96
N ILE A 165 3.29 13.62 -9.70
CA ILE A 165 4.13 12.78 -8.83
C ILE A 165 3.23 11.94 -7.90
N LEU A 166 3.56 10.67 -7.72
CA LEU A 166 2.84 9.79 -6.79
C LEU A 166 3.13 10.17 -5.33
N THR A 167 2.08 10.32 -4.52
CA THR A 167 2.22 10.48 -3.07
C THR A 167 1.92 9.17 -2.36
N VAL A 168 2.89 8.66 -1.62
CA VAL A 168 2.80 7.42 -0.84
C VAL A 168 2.88 7.76 0.64
N ALA A 169 1.91 7.36 1.45
CA ALA A 169 1.94 7.59 2.90
C ALA A 169 2.06 6.26 3.66
N ASP A 170 3.09 6.13 4.49
CA ASP A 170 3.15 5.12 5.54
C ASP A 170 2.31 5.58 6.73
N ASN A 171 1.21 4.88 6.97
CA ASN A 171 0.22 5.24 7.97
C ASN A 171 0.25 4.33 9.21
N THR A 172 1.29 3.49 9.31
CA THR A 172 1.43 2.43 10.33
C THR A 172 1.16 2.91 11.75
N PHE A 173 1.65 4.10 12.13
CA PHE A 173 1.50 4.63 13.50
C PHE A 173 0.07 5.05 13.83
N MET A 174 -0.60 5.70 12.88
CA MET A 174 -1.92 6.28 13.10
C MET A 174 -3.03 5.27 12.88
N THR A 175 -2.78 4.24 12.06
CA THR A 175 -3.77 3.29 11.56
C THR A 175 -4.90 3.99 10.78
N PRO A 176 -5.79 3.23 10.11
CA PRO A 176 -6.95 3.83 9.44
C PRO A 176 -7.96 4.48 10.40
N LEU A 177 -7.83 4.25 11.71
CA LEU A 177 -8.73 4.79 12.72
C LEU A 177 -8.52 6.28 12.97
N TYR A 178 -7.27 6.73 13.01
CA TYR A 178 -6.94 8.10 13.40
C TYR A 178 -6.44 8.98 12.24
N GLN A 179 -5.99 8.38 11.14
CA GLN A 179 -5.54 9.13 9.96
C GLN A 179 -5.96 8.41 8.68
N LYS A 180 -6.47 9.18 7.71
CA LYS A 180 -6.93 8.67 6.41
C LYS A 180 -6.20 9.38 5.27
N PRO A 181 -4.94 9.02 4.97
CA PRO A 181 -4.16 9.75 3.96
C PRO A 181 -4.79 9.72 2.57
N LEU A 182 -5.51 8.65 2.19
CA LEU A 182 -6.27 8.61 0.94
C LEU A 182 -7.34 9.71 0.86
N ALA A 183 -8.02 10.01 1.98
CA ALA A 183 -8.99 11.10 2.04
C ALA A 183 -8.32 12.48 2.02
N LEU A 184 -7.05 12.57 2.43
CA LEU A 184 -6.21 13.77 2.29
C LEU A 184 -5.60 13.88 0.89
N GLY A 185 -5.82 12.89 0.02
CA GLY A 185 -5.50 12.90 -1.38
C GLY A 185 -4.20 12.21 -1.77
N CYS A 186 -3.56 11.46 -0.86
CA CYS A 186 -2.48 10.55 -1.24
C CYS A 186 -2.97 9.48 -2.22
N ASP A 187 -2.09 9.05 -3.11
CA ASP A 187 -2.41 8.03 -4.12
C ASP A 187 -2.35 6.62 -3.52
N VAL A 188 -1.39 6.40 -2.61
CA VAL A 188 -1.11 5.10 -2.00
C VAL A 188 -0.91 5.25 -0.50
N VAL A 189 -1.46 4.32 0.27
CA VAL A 189 -1.20 4.15 1.71
C VAL A 189 -0.56 2.80 1.95
N ILE A 190 0.48 2.79 2.77
CA ILE A 190 1.17 1.59 3.25
C ILE A 190 0.84 1.42 4.73
N GLU A 191 0.59 0.17 5.13
CA GLU A 191 0.40 -0.21 6.53
C GLU A 191 1.28 -1.42 6.86
N SER A 192 2.08 -1.33 7.92
CA SER A 192 2.74 -2.49 8.51
C SER A 192 1.74 -3.20 9.44
N LEU A 193 1.03 -4.20 8.89
CA LEU A 193 0.02 -4.94 9.64
C LEU A 193 0.61 -5.63 10.88
N THR A 194 1.91 -5.95 10.85
CA THR A 194 2.68 -6.46 12.00
C THR A 194 2.50 -5.64 13.29
N LYS A 195 2.20 -4.34 13.17
CA LYS A 195 2.10 -3.40 14.28
C LYS A 195 0.68 -3.34 14.84
N PHE A 196 0.07 -2.15 14.87
CA PHE A 196 -1.18 -1.89 15.57
C PHE A 196 -2.38 -2.65 15.00
N ILE A 197 -2.43 -2.86 13.67
CA ILE A 197 -3.55 -3.56 13.04
C ILE A 197 -3.60 -5.02 13.49
N ASN A 198 -2.47 -5.72 13.55
CA ASN A 198 -2.42 -7.03 14.20
C ASN A 198 -2.60 -6.90 15.72
N GLY A 199 -1.81 -6.03 16.37
CA GLY A 199 -1.94 -5.71 17.79
C GLY A 199 -1.41 -6.77 18.77
N HIS A 200 -1.10 -7.98 18.31
CA HIS A 200 -0.80 -9.15 19.16
C HIS A 200 0.64 -9.67 19.04
N SER A 201 1.51 -9.00 18.26
CA SER A 201 2.94 -9.33 18.13
C SER A 201 3.25 -10.76 17.64
N ASP A 202 2.34 -11.38 16.90
CA ASP A 202 2.40 -12.79 16.46
C ASP A 202 2.28 -12.97 14.93
N VAL A 203 1.98 -11.90 14.18
CA VAL A 203 1.87 -11.92 12.71
C VAL A 203 2.82 -10.90 12.10
N VAL A 204 3.54 -11.31 11.05
CA VAL A 204 4.26 -10.39 10.15
C VAL A 204 3.48 -10.27 8.85
N ALA A 205 3.04 -9.06 8.53
CA ALA A 205 2.32 -8.77 7.29
C ALA A 205 2.40 -7.28 6.94
N GLY A 206 2.06 -6.94 5.71
CA GLY A 206 1.96 -5.55 5.24
C GLY A 206 0.78 -5.38 4.30
N ALA A 207 0.34 -4.15 4.09
CA ALA A 207 -0.71 -3.83 3.13
C ALA A 207 -0.38 -2.58 2.31
N VAL A 208 -0.88 -2.57 1.08
CA VAL A 208 -0.91 -1.41 0.18
C VAL A 208 -2.36 -1.13 -0.17
N LEU A 209 -2.77 0.12 -0.02
CA LEU A 209 -4.14 0.60 -0.15
C LEU A 209 -4.14 1.78 -1.12
N THR A 210 -5.04 1.79 -2.10
CA THR A 210 -5.05 2.84 -3.12
C THR A 210 -6.43 3.05 -3.73
N THR A 211 -6.68 4.27 -4.20
CA THR A 211 -7.86 4.63 -5.01
C THR A 211 -7.57 4.60 -6.50
N ILE A 212 -6.29 4.56 -6.91
CA ILE A 212 -5.90 4.51 -8.32
C ILE A 212 -5.63 3.09 -8.76
N ARG A 213 -5.97 2.81 -10.01
CA ARG A 213 -5.67 1.52 -10.61
C ARG A 213 -4.19 1.47 -11.00
N LEU A 214 -3.39 0.77 -10.20
CA LEU A 214 -1.95 0.58 -10.44
C LEU A 214 -1.62 -0.52 -11.49
N LEU A 215 -2.63 -1.23 -12.01
CA LEU A 215 -2.47 -2.36 -12.95
C LEU A 215 -3.37 -2.23 -14.21
N PRO A 216 -2.85 -2.53 -15.42
CA PRO A 216 -3.65 -2.58 -16.65
C PRO A 216 -4.84 -3.54 -16.53
N LYS A 217 -5.99 -3.20 -17.18
CA LYS A 217 -7.24 -3.97 -17.11
C LYS A 217 -7.11 -5.46 -17.49
N ASN A 218 -6.14 -5.80 -18.34
CA ASN A 218 -6.00 -7.14 -18.93
C ASN A 218 -5.07 -8.09 -18.17
N CYS A 219 -4.37 -7.62 -17.14
CA CYS A 219 -3.44 -8.44 -16.35
C CYS A 219 -4.16 -9.14 -15.18
N ARG A 220 -5.09 -10.06 -15.47
CA ARG A 220 -5.81 -10.85 -14.44
C ARG A 220 -4.86 -11.64 -13.54
N CYS A 221 -3.78 -12.19 -14.09
CA CYS A 221 -2.78 -12.97 -13.36
C CYS A 221 -1.96 -12.15 -12.36
N PHE A 222 -1.95 -10.82 -12.45
CA PHE A 222 -1.21 -9.94 -11.53
C PHE A 222 -2.10 -9.22 -10.53
N LYS A 223 -3.43 -9.41 -10.59
CA LYS A 223 -4.36 -8.76 -9.65
C LYS A 223 -4.06 -9.08 -8.17
N LYS A 224 -3.37 -10.17 -7.84
CA LYS A 224 -3.28 -10.66 -6.44
C LYS A 224 -1.96 -11.36 -6.03
N SER A 225 -1.01 -11.58 -6.93
CA SER A 225 0.06 -12.61 -6.75
C SER A 225 1.47 -12.16 -6.54
N SER A 226 1.77 -10.97 -6.99
CA SER A 226 3.09 -10.37 -6.94
C SER A 226 2.87 -9.05 -7.63
N ALA A 227 3.16 -7.98 -6.94
CA ALA A 227 3.07 -6.64 -7.47
C ALA A 227 4.14 -6.46 -8.56
N ALA A 228 3.83 -6.93 -9.78
CA ALA A 228 4.45 -6.41 -10.98
C ALA A 228 3.61 -5.21 -11.38
N PHE A 229 3.90 -4.08 -10.75
CA PHE A 229 3.29 -2.83 -11.10
C PHE A 229 4.03 -2.23 -12.29
N SER A 230 3.31 -1.96 -13.38
CA SER A 230 3.83 -1.15 -14.49
C SER A 230 3.39 0.29 -14.22
N ALA A 231 4.33 1.19 -13.98
CA ALA A 231 4.04 2.62 -14.04
C ALA A 231 3.46 3.00 -15.41
N LEU A 232 2.40 3.81 -15.35
CA LEU A 232 1.94 4.78 -16.34
C LEU A 232 2.51 4.61 -17.76
N LYS A 233 1.76 3.93 -18.62
CA LYS A 233 1.65 4.38 -20.01
C LYS A 233 0.22 4.88 -20.23
N THR A 234 0.14 6.01 -20.94
CA THR A 234 -1.02 6.68 -21.52
C THR A 234 -1.79 7.68 -20.63
N HIS A 235 -1.27 8.91 -20.55
CA HIS A 235 -2.07 10.04 -21.03
C HIS A 235 -1.48 10.48 -22.37
N GLY A 236 -2.16 10.11 -23.45
CA GLY A 236 -2.17 10.90 -24.67
C GLY A 236 -3.35 11.86 -24.61
#